data_AF-A0AAF3EAY7-F1
#
_entry.id   AF-A0AAF3EAY7-F1
#
_cell.length_a   1.000
_cell.length_b   1.000
_cell.length_c   1.000
_cell.angle_alpha   90.00
_cell.angle_beta   90.00
_cell.angle_gamma   90.00
#
_symmetry.space_group_name_H-M   'P 1'
#
loop_
_entity.id
_entity.type
_entity.pdbx_description
1 polymer ?
#
loop_
_entity_poly.entity_id
_entity_poly.type
_entity_poly.pdbx_seq_one_letter_code
_entity_poly.pdbx_strand_id
1 'polypeptide(L)'
;MASDPQLGRFLQQLQAETQRQKFTEQVHTLTGRCWDICFTDYRPPSKLDGKTQTCVQNCVNRMIDASNFMVEHLQKMEHTGAHL
;
A
#
# COMPACT_ATOMS: atom_id res chain seq x y z
N MET A 1 21.95 -10.33 31.81
CA MET A 1 22.37 -10.39 30.39
C MET A 1 22.13 -9.02 29.81
N ALA A 2 23.18 -8.24 29.56
CA ALA A 2 23.03 -6.92 28.92
C ALA A 2 22.68 -7.15 27.45
N SER A 3 21.52 -6.66 27.02
CA SER A 3 21.15 -6.59 25.60
C SER A 3 22.21 -5.81 24.83
N ASP A 4 22.82 -6.44 23.83
CA ASP A 4 23.86 -5.83 23.00
C ASP A 4 23.30 -4.56 22.30
N PRO A 5 23.83 -3.36 22.61
CA PRO A 5 23.40 -2.11 22.00
C PRO A 5 23.51 -2.11 20.46
N GLN A 6 24.44 -2.89 19.90
CA GLN A 6 24.58 -3.02 18.44
C GLN A 6 23.41 -3.81 17.84
N LEU A 7 23.00 -4.89 18.49
CA LEU A 7 21.85 -5.69 18.06
C LEU A 7 20.56 -4.86 18.07
N GLY A 8 20.35 -4.05 19.12
CA GLY A 8 19.19 -3.15 19.20
C GLY A 8 19.13 -2.14 18.03
N ARG A 9 20.26 -1.51 17.69
CA ARG A 9 20.35 -0.59 16.54
C ARG A 9 20.10 -1.29 15.21
N PHE A 10 20.64 -2.50 15.03
CA PHE A 10 20.41 -3.30 13.83
C PHE A 10 18.91 -3.62 13.65
N LEU A 11 18.23 -4.06 14.70
CA LEU A 11 16.79 -4.35 14.65
C LEU A 11 15.95 -3.12 14.27
N GLN A 12 16.29 -1.95 14.82
CA GLN A 12 15.61 -0.70 14.48
C GLN A 12 15.79 -0.33 13.00
N GLN A 13 17.01 -0.47 12.47
CA GLN A 13 17.29 -0.21 11.06
C GLN A 13 16.56 -1.21 10.15
N LEU A 14 16.56 -2.49 10.52
CA LEU A 14 15.86 -3.53 9.78
C LEU A 14 14.36 -3.26 9.72
N GLN A 15 13.76 -2.80 10.82
CA GLN A 15 12.35 -2.41 10.84
C GLN A 15 12.07 -1.23 9.91
N ALA A 16 12.92 -0.19 9.93
CA ALA A 16 12.76 0.96 9.05
C ALA A 16 12.85 0.57 7.56
N GLU A 17 13.83 -0.25 7.19
CA GLU A 17 13.97 -0.75 5.81
C GLU A 17 12.80 -1.65 5.40
N THR A 18 12.31 -2.50 6.32
CA THR A 18 11.13 -3.33 6.07
C THR A 18 9.89 -2.48 5.78
N GLN A 19 9.67 -1.41 6.54
CA GLN A 19 8.55 -0.49 6.30
C GLN A 19 8.70 0.23 4.94
N ARG A 20 9.92 0.67 4.61
CA ARG A 20 10.20 1.29 3.30
C ARG A 20 9.90 0.32 2.15
N GLN A 21 10.35 -0.93 2.25
CA GLN A 21 10.10 -1.94 1.23
C GLN A 21 8.61 -2.21 1.04
N LYS A 22 7.85 -2.35 2.12
CA LYS A 22 6.39 -2.53 2.06
C LYS A 22 5.69 -1.34 1.40
N PHE A 23 6.10 -0.12 1.72
CA PHE A 23 5.57 1.08 1.08
C PHE A 23 5.88 1.08 -0.43
N THR A 24 7.11 0.77 -0.82
CA THR A 24 7.50 0.67 -2.23
C THR A 24 6.67 -0.37 -2.98
N GLU A 25 6.44 -1.53 -2.38
CA GLU A 25 5.57 -2.59 -2.95
C GLU A 25 4.13 -2.09 -3.14
N GLN A 26 3.57 -1.38 -2.17
CA GLN A 26 2.23 -0.77 -2.30
C GLN A 26 2.18 0.26 -3.42
N VAL A 27 3.20 1.11 -3.55
CA VAL A 27 3.30 2.09 -4.64
C VAL A 27 3.32 1.37 -5.99
N HIS A 28 4.12 0.32 -6.16
CA HIS A 28 4.16 -0.44 -7.41
C HIS A 28 2.83 -1.12 -7.71
N THR A 29 2.19 -1.71 -6.70
CA THR A 29 0.88 -2.37 -6.85
C THR A 29 -0.20 -1.38 -7.30
N LEU A 30 -0.30 -0.24 -6.63
CA LEU A 30 -1.25 0.81 -6.97
C LEU A 30 -0.96 1.40 -8.36
N THR A 31 0.33 1.61 -8.67
CA THR A 31 0.75 2.13 -9.97
C THR A 31 0.33 1.18 -11.10
N GLY A 32 0.66 -0.12 -11.01
CA GLY A 32 0.31 -1.08 -12.05
C GLY A 32 -1.20 -1.19 -12.24
N ARG A 33 -1.95 -1.35 -11.14
CA ARG A 33 -3.40 -1.50 -11.22
C ARG A 33 -4.11 -0.23 -11.69
N CYS A 34 -3.70 0.95 -11.23
CA CYS A 34 -4.29 2.21 -11.72
C CYS A 34 -3.85 2.55 -13.13
N TRP A 35 -2.68 2.07 -13.56
CA TRP A 35 -2.29 2.15 -14.96
C TRP A 35 -3.28 1.37 -15.84
N ASP A 36 -3.53 0.11 -15.52
CA ASP A 36 -4.46 -0.75 -16.27
C ASP A 36 -5.89 -0.21 -16.32
N ILE A 37 -6.34 0.49 -15.28
CA ILE A 37 -7.69 1.06 -15.21
C ILE A 37 -7.80 2.38 -15.97
N CYS A 38 -6.80 3.27 -15.81
CA CYS A 38 -6.92 4.66 -16.24
C CYS A 38 -6.31 4.95 -17.61
N PHE A 39 -5.39 4.10 -18.09
CA PHE A 39 -4.72 4.29 -19.37
C PHE A 39 -5.26 3.29 -20.39
N THR A 40 -6.06 3.80 -21.33
CA THR A 40 -6.65 2.99 -22.41
C THR A 40 -5.71 2.77 -23.60
N ASP A 41 -4.72 3.66 -23.78
CA ASP A 41 -3.59 3.50 -24.70
C ASP A 41 -2.32 3.26 -23.87
N TYR A 42 -1.56 2.21 -24.21
CA TYR A 42 -0.32 1.87 -23.53
C TYR A 42 0.83 2.83 -23.85
N ARG A 43 0.65 3.76 -24.79
CA ARG A 43 1.64 4.81 -25.07
C ARG A 43 1.65 5.87 -23.96
N PRO A 44 2.79 6.07 -23.27
CA PRO A 44 2.89 7.10 -22.25
C PRO A 44 2.73 8.50 -22.89
N PRO A 45 1.78 9.33 -22.42
CA PRO A 45 1.66 10.69 -22.92
C PRO A 45 2.77 11.57 -22.34
N SER A 46 3.14 12.64 -23.05
CA SER A 46 4.13 13.62 -22.55
C SER A 46 3.64 14.40 -21.33
N LYS A 47 2.32 14.48 -21.15
CA LYS A 47 1.62 15.02 -19.98
C LYS A 47 0.32 14.26 -19.77
N LEU A 48 -0.07 14.06 -18.52
CA LEU A 48 -1.38 13.50 -18.20
C LEU A 48 -2.47 14.53 -18.55
N ASP A 49 -3.49 14.12 -19.31
CA ASP A 49 -4.68 14.93 -19.51
C ASP A 49 -5.54 15.00 -18.23
N GLY A 50 -6.46 15.95 -18.16
CA GLY A 50 -7.27 16.15 -16.95
C GLY A 50 -8.10 14.91 -16.57
N LYS A 51 -8.61 14.16 -17.55
CA LYS A 51 -9.40 12.94 -17.30
C LYS A 51 -8.54 11.85 -16.67
N THR A 52 -7.33 11.65 -17.18
CA THR A 52 -6.38 10.67 -16.70
C THR A 52 -5.89 11.04 -15.29
N GLN A 53 -5.59 12.32 -15.04
CA GLN A 53 -5.22 12.80 -13.70
C GLN A 53 -6.34 12.51 -12.68
N THR A 54 -7.58 12.89 -13.00
CA THR A 54 -8.73 12.61 -12.13
C THR A 54 -8.95 11.11 -11.95
N CYS A 55 -8.81 10.31 -13.00
CA CYS A 55 -8.93 8.86 -12.90
C CYS A 55 -7.89 8.28 -11.95
N VAL A 56 -6.61 8.62 -12.10
CA VAL A 56 -5.53 8.09 -11.24
C VAL A 56 -5.75 8.48 -9.78
N GLN A 57 -6.10 9.74 -9.50
CA GLN A 57 -6.42 10.17 -8.13
C GLN A 57 -7.57 9.36 -7.53
N ASN A 58 -8.67 9.19 -8.28
CA ASN A 58 -9.81 8.42 -7.82
C ASN A 58 -9.46 6.94 -7.65
N CYS A 59 -8.73 6.35 -8.59
CA CYS A 59 -8.33 4.95 -8.54
C CYS A 59 -7.50 4.64 -7.29
N VAL A 60 -6.47 5.45 -7.00
CA VAL A 60 -5.62 5.27 -5.83
C VAL A 60 -6.44 5.42 -4.54
N ASN A 61 -7.23 6.49 -4.41
CA ASN A 61 -8.06 6.72 -3.23
C ASN A 61 -9.04 5.57 -2.99
N ARG A 62 -9.75 5.13 -4.05
CA ARG A 62 -10.71 4.03 -3.94
C ARG A 62 -10.07 2.69 -3.60
N MET A 63 -8.88 2.39 -4.10
CA MET A 63 -8.17 1.16 -3.74
C MET A 63 -7.69 1.17 -2.29
N ILE A 64 -7.21 2.31 -1.79
CA ILE A 64 -6.83 2.45 -0.38
C ILE A 64 -8.08 2.34 0.51
N ASP A 65 -9.17 3.03 0.17
CA ASP A 65 -10.45 2.97 0.90
C ASP A 65 -10.96 1.52 0.98
N ALA A 66 -10.97 0.80 -0.14
CA ALA A 66 -11.41 -0.59 -0.20
C ALA A 66 -10.50 -1.52 0.61
N SER A 67 -9.18 -1.34 0.53
CA SER A 67 -8.21 -2.14 1.29
C SER A 67 -8.40 -1.95 2.80
N ASN A 68 -8.56 -0.71 3.26
CA ASN A 68 -8.82 -0.40 4.67
C ASN A 68 -10.14 -1.01 5.13
N PHE A 69 -11.21 -0.86 4.34
CA PHE A 69 -12.50 -1.47 4.65
C PHE A 69 -12.41 -2.99 4.82
N MET A 70 -11.68 -3.67 3.93
CA MET A 70 -11.47 -5.12 4.01
C MET A 70 -10.68 -5.51 5.26
N VAL A 71 -9.58 -4.80 5.56
CA VAL A 71 -8.78 -5.07 6.78
C VAL A 71 -9.61 -4.87 8.03
N GLU A 72 -10.34 -3.77 8.15
CA GLU A 72 -11.23 -3.50 9.29
C GLU A 72 -12.31 -4.58 9.44
N HIS A 73 -12.88 -5.05 8.33
CA HIS A 73 -13.87 -6.12 8.34
C HIS A 73 -13.27 -7.45 8.81
N LEU A 74 -12.09 -7.81 8.31
CA LEU A 74 -11.38 -9.03 8.72
C LEU A 74 -11.03 -9.00 10.21
N GLN A 75 -10.51 -7.88 10.72
CA GLN A 75 -10.20 -7.71 12.14
C GLN A 75 -11.44 -7.87 13.04
N LYS A 76 -12.59 -7.34 12.62
CA LYS A 76 -13.87 -7.52 13.33
C LYS A 76 -14.29 -9.00 13.36
N MET A 77 -14.09 -9.74 12.27
CA MET A 77 -14.42 -11.17 12.23
C MET A 77 -13.52 -12.00 13.14
N GLU A 78 -12.21 -11.72 13.18
CA GLU A 78 -11.27 -12.41 14.08
C GLU A 78 -11.70 -12.29 15.56
N HIS A 79 -12.13 -11.10 15.99
CA HIS A 79 -12.61 -10.90 17.36
C HIS A 79 -13.94 -11.59 17.66
N THR A 80 -14.82 -11.75 16.66
CA THR A 80 -16.10 -12.42 16.85
C THR A 80 -15.93 -13.95 16.93
N GLY A 81 -14.96 -14.51 16.20
CA GLY A 81 -14.60 -15.93 16.25
C GLY A 81 -13.84 -16.35 17.51
N ALA A 82 -13.23 -15.42 18.24
CA ALA A 82 -12.52 -15.69 19.50
C ALA A 82 -13.43 -15.83 20.73
N HIS A 83 -14.76 -15.69 20.56
CA HIS A 83 -15.78 -15.82 21.63
C HIS A 83 -16.66 -17.08 21.52
N LEU A 84 -16.34 -18.00 20.60
CA LEU A 84 -16.87 -19.37 20.54
C LEU A 84 -15.79 -20.37 20.97
#